data_AF-A0A9P3B556-F1
#
_entry.id   AF-A0A9P3B556-F1
#
_cell.length_a   1.000
_cell.length_b   1.000
_cell.length_c   1.000
_cell.angle_alpha   90.00
_cell.angle_beta   90.00
_cell.angle_gamma   90.00
#
_symmetry.space_group_name_H-M   'P 1'
#
loop_
_entity.id
_entity.type
_entity.pdbx_description
1 polymer ?
#
loop_
_entity_poly.entity_id
_entity_poly.type
_entity_poly.pdbx_seq_one_letter_code
_entity_poly.pdbx_strand_id
1 'polypeptide(L)'
;MFSQRRIRLLLIAVVVLMVTIFYFSGDAGTIQNQRFYRSTVAAIDAHREAKEAASKQNVQPQKPAPPKPVEDNAKPVVEEADRVKVAIPKGASEEMEEIPIAGRTKMTVPKNKNQDPPKQERPSASSEDDSEVKYELNAILKRSPIVIFSKSYCPYSKRAKSILLEKYNIVPAPHVVELDQHAMGQQLQSLLAENTGRRTVPNVLVNGKSIGGGDDVTALDEKDELASTLKSLGGKWIQEVDRKDQNKQAE
;
A
#
# COMPACT_ATOMS: atom_id res chain seq x y z
N MET A 1 -55.70 31.84 -7.85
CA MET A 1 -54.85 31.90 -6.64
C MET A 1 -54.83 30.53 -5.98
N PHE A 2 -53.70 29.82 -6.01
CA PHE A 2 -53.61 28.51 -5.37
C PHE A 2 -53.72 28.67 -3.84
N SER A 3 -54.60 27.89 -3.21
CA SER A 3 -54.83 27.94 -1.76
C SER A 3 -53.51 27.75 -1.01
N GLN A 4 -53.26 28.56 0.03
CA GLN A 4 -52.01 28.51 0.81
C GLN A 4 -51.67 27.11 1.32
N ARG A 5 -52.68 26.28 1.61
CA ARG A 5 -52.48 24.89 2.06
C ARG A 5 -51.88 24.01 0.95
N ARG A 6 -52.28 24.23 -0.30
CA ARG A 6 -51.75 23.49 -1.47
C ARG A 6 -50.33 23.93 -1.80
N ILE A 7 -50.03 25.23 -1.66
CA ILE A 7 -48.67 25.76 -1.85
C ILE A 7 -47.71 25.17 -0.81
N ARG A 8 -48.13 25.09 0.46
CA ARG A 8 -47.30 24.47 1.53
C ARG A 8 -47.06 22.98 1.29
N LEU A 9 -48.07 22.23 0.85
CA LEU A 9 -47.91 20.81 0.52
C LEU A 9 -46.96 20.60 -0.67
N LEU A 10 -47.04 21.43 -1.71
CA LEU A 10 -46.12 21.35 -2.84
C LEU A 10 -44.68 21.70 -2.44
N LEU A 11 -44.48 22.71 -1.58
CA LEU A 11 -43.14 23.05 -1.07
C LEU A 11 -42.54 21.91 -0.24
N ILE A 12 -43.32 21.28 0.63
CA ILE A 12 -42.86 20.12 1.42
C ILE A 12 -42.49 18.96 0.50
N ALA A 13 -43.31 18.67 -0.52
CA ALA A 13 -43.02 17.60 -1.48
C ALA A 13 -41.72 17.84 -2.27
N VAL A 14 -41.45 19.10 -2.69
CA VAL A 14 -40.20 19.46 -3.38
C VAL A 14 -38.99 19.34 -2.47
N VAL A 15 -39.10 19.72 -1.19
CA VAL A 15 -38.02 19.57 -0.20
C VAL A 15 -37.74 18.10 0.06
N VAL A 16 -38.77 17.27 0.25
CA VAL A 16 -38.61 15.82 0.44
C VAL A 16 -37.95 15.19 -0.80
N LEU A 17 -38.38 15.57 -2.00
CA LEU A 17 -37.78 15.11 -3.26
C LEU A 17 -36.30 15.49 -3.33
N MET A 18 -35.94 16.73 -3.01
CA MET A 18 -34.55 17.18 -2.97
C MET A 18 -33.72 16.41 -1.95
N VAL A 19 -34.23 16.18 -0.74
CA VAL A 19 -33.53 15.38 0.28
C VAL A 19 -33.35 13.94 -0.18
N THR A 20 -34.37 13.33 -0.81
CA THR A 20 -34.21 11.99 -1.38
C THR A 20 -33.19 11.96 -2.50
N ILE A 21 -33.20 12.93 -3.42
CA ILE A 21 -32.19 13.01 -4.48
C ILE A 21 -30.80 13.18 -3.87
N PHE A 22 -30.63 14.03 -2.85
CA PHE A 22 -29.34 14.22 -2.18
C PHE A 22 -28.88 12.97 -1.42
N TYR A 23 -29.81 12.23 -0.80
CA TYR A 23 -29.52 10.99 -0.09
C TYR A 23 -29.11 9.87 -1.06
N PHE A 24 -29.78 9.76 -2.21
CA PHE A 24 -29.44 8.77 -3.25
C PHE A 24 -28.26 9.19 -4.15
N SER A 25 -28.02 10.49 -4.33
CA SER A 25 -26.89 11.03 -5.11
C SER A 25 -25.65 11.29 -4.27
N GLY A 26 -25.76 11.18 -2.93
CA GLY A 26 -24.67 11.36 -1.97
C GLY A 26 -23.58 10.28 -2.04
N ASP A 27 -23.76 9.24 -2.85
CA ASP A 27 -22.80 8.14 -3.05
C ASP A 27 -22.11 8.16 -4.43
N ALA A 28 -22.14 9.28 -5.15
CA ALA A 28 -21.54 9.42 -6.48
C ALA A 28 -20.33 10.38 -6.52
N GLY A 29 -19.65 10.59 -5.39
CA GLY A 29 -18.67 11.67 -5.23
C GLY A 29 -17.21 11.28 -4.89
N THR A 30 -16.88 9.99 -4.75
CA THR A 30 -15.55 9.60 -4.20
C THR A 30 -14.89 8.40 -4.90
N ILE A 31 -15.24 8.11 -6.15
CA ILE A 31 -14.50 7.14 -6.98
C ILE A 31 -14.03 7.81 -8.28
N GLN A 32 -13.14 8.79 -8.17
CA GLN A 32 -12.40 9.31 -9.34
C GLN A 32 -10.88 9.43 -9.13
N ASN A 33 -10.35 9.10 -7.95
CA ASN A 33 -8.93 9.26 -7.65
C ASN A 33 -8.18 7.96 -7.36
N GLN A 34 -8.57 6.84 -8.00
CA GLN A 34 -7.74 5.64 -8.02
C GLN A 34 -7.08 5.50 -9.40
N ARG A 35 -5.74 5.42 -9.42
CA ARG A 35 -4.93 5.24 -10.65
C ARG A 35 -5.41 4.06 -11.49
N PHE A 36 -5.95 3.03 -10.84
CA PHE A 36 -6.51 1.86 -11.48
C PHE A 36 -7.68 2.21 -12.42
N TYR A 37 -8.67 2.99 -11.95
CA TYR A 37 -9.85 3.34 -12.74
C TYR A 37 -9.51 4.19 -13.97
N ARG A 38 -8.58 5.15 -13.86
CA ARG A 38 -8.14 5.95 -15.01
C ARG A 38 -7.42 5.09 -16.05
N SER A 39 -6.59 4.15 -15.61
CA SER A 39 -5.86 3.25 -16.53
C SER A 39 -6.81 2.30 -17.27
N THR A 40 -7.83 1.76 -16.60
CA THR A 40 -8.79 0.86 -17.23
C THR A 40 -9.73 1.59 -18.18
N VAL A 41 -10.21 2.79 -17.81
CA VAL A 41 -11.09 3.58 -18.69
C VAL A 41 -10.32 4.05 -19.92
N ALA A 42 -9.09 4.55 -19.76
CA ALA A 42 -8.25 4.95 -20.90
C ALA A 42 -7.92 3.75 -21.82
N ALA A 43 -7.70 2.56 -21.27
CA ALA A 43 -7.48 1.36 -22.08
C ALA A 43 -8.76 0.90 -22.81
N ILE A 44 -9.93 1.00 -22.17
CA ILE A 44 -11.23 0.68 -22.79
C ILE A 44 -11.54 1.66 -23.91
N ASP A 45 -11.32 2.96 -23.69
CA ASP A 45 -11.57 3.99 -24.70
C ASP A 45 -10.59 3.85 -25.87
N ALA A 46 -9.31 3.58 -25.62
CA ALA A 46 -8.34 3.31 -26.69
C ALA A 46 -8.70 2.04 -27.50
N HIS A 47 -9.19 0.99 -26.85
CA HIS A 47 -9.69 -0.21 -27.55
C HIS A 47 -10.96 0.08 -28.35
N ARG A 48 -11.85 0.94 -27.84
CA ARG A 48 -13.06 1.35 -28.52
C ARG A 48 -12.74 2.20 -29.74
N GLU A 49 -11.85 3.18 -29.61
CA GLU A 49 -11.37 4.01 -30.72
C GLU A 49 -10.64 3.18 -31.77
N ALA A 50 -9.79 2.23 -31.37
CA ALA A 50 -9.14 1.31 -32.30
C ALA A 50 -10.15 0.42 -33.04
N LYS A 51 -11.23 0.00 -32.36
CA LYS A 51 -12.32 -0.80 -32.95
C LYS A 51 -13.22 0.04 -33.87
N GLU A 52 -13.47 1.30 -33.52
CA GLU A 52 -14.21 2.26 -34.34
C GLU A 52 -13.39 2.70 -35.58
N ALA A 53 -12.06 2.81 -35.45
CA ALA A 53 -11.13 3.04 -36.57
C ALA A 53 -11.01 1.82 -37.49
N ALA A 54 -10.93 0.61 -36.93
CA ALA A 54 -10.95 -0.65 -37.70
C ALA A 54 -12.29 -0.90 -38.40
N SER A 55 -13.42 -0.40 -37.85
CA SER A 55 -14.71 -0.47 -38.51
C SER A 55 -14.85 0.49 -39.70
N LYS A 56 -13.95 1.47 -39.86
CA LYS A 56 -13.95 2.43 -40.98
C LYS A 56 -12.91 2.12 -42.07
N GLN A 57 -12.05 1.12 -41.88
CA GLN A 57 -11.08 0.68 -42.88
C GLN A 57 -11.05 -0.84 -42.97
N ASN A 58 -11.44 -1.37 -44.13
CA ASN A 58 -11.37 -2.79 -44.46
C ASN A 58 -9.91 -3.25 -44.66
N VAL A 59 -9.17 -3.61 -43.58
CA VAL A 59 -7.88 -4.33 -43.66
C VAL A 59 -7.63 -5.19 -42.38
N GLN A 60 -7.10 -6.40 -42.55
CA GLN A 60 -6.78 -7.43 -41.54
C GLN A 60 -5.48 -7.13 -40.71
N PRO A 61 -5.24 -7.73 -39.52
CA PRO A 61 -4.56 -7.06 -38.39
C PRO A 61 -3.04 -7.29 -38.29
N GLN A 62 -2.34 -6.29 -37.75
CA GLN A 62 -1.02 -6.44 -37.13
C GLN A 62 -1.08 -5.97 -35.66
N LYS A 63 -0.45 -6.74 -34.78
CA LYS A 63 -0.44 -6.58 -33.32
C LYS A 63 0.57 -5.51 -32.88
N PRO A 64 0.19 -4.44 -32.15
CA PRO A 64 1.17 -3.52 -31.57
C PRO A 64 1.64 -3.95 -30.17
N ALA A 65 2.91 -3.66 -29.90
CA ALA A 65 3.66 -3.89 -28.66
C ALA A 65 3.26 -2.93 -27.52
N PRO A 66 3.54 -3.26 -26.24
CA PRO A 66 3.14 -2.44 -25.08
C PRO A 66 3.97 -1.15 -24.95
N PRO A 67 3.37 -0.03 -24.47
CA PRO A 67 4.09 1.23 -24.30
C PRO A 67 4.94 1.25 -23.02
N LYS A 68 6.11 1.87 -23.11
CA LYS A 68 7.05 2.12 -22.00
C LYS A 68 6.55 3.27 -21.09
N PRO A 69 6.86 3.27 -19.77
CA PRO A 69 6.50 4.37 -18.87
C PRO A 69 7.36 5.60 -19.13
N VAL A 70 6.73 6.78 -19.08
CA VAL A 70 7.38 8.09 -19.20
C VAL A 70 7.75 8.57 -17.79
N GLU A 71 9.03 8.91 -17.57
CA GLU A 71 9.54 9.54 -16.35
C GLU A 71 9.29 11.06 -16.39
N ASP A 72 8.69 11.60 -15.34
CA ASP A 72 8.57 13.05 -15.11
C ASP A 72 9.89 13.60 -14.56
N ASN A 73 10.57 14.44 -15.34
CA ASN A 73 11.61 15.34 -14.83
C ASN A 73 11.21 16.78 -15.13
N ALA A 74 10.79 17.50 -14.10
CA ALA A 74 10.56 18.93 -14.13
C ALA A 74 11.77 19.66 -13.53
N LYS A 75 12.46 20.46 -14.36
CA LYS A 75 13.07 21.77 -14.01
C LYS A 75 13.71 22.42 -15.24
N PRO A 76 13.48 23.71 -15.45
CA PRO A 76 14.51 24.56 -16.06
C PRO A 76 14.74 25.80 -15.19
N VAL A 77 15.99 26.13 -14.89
CA VAL A 77 16.54 27.50 -14.98
C VAL A 77 18.06 27.37 -15.16
N VAL A 78 18.56 28.09 -16.15
CA VAL A 78 19.96 28.26 -16.57
C VAL A 78 20.49 29.55 -15.93
N GLU A 79 21.72 29.55 -15.41
CA GLU A 79 22.61 30.74 -15.46
C GLU A 79 24.09 30.37 -15.28
N GLU A 80 24.82 30.53 -16.39
CA GLU A 80 26.12 31.18 -16.66
C GLU A 80 27.37 31.16 -15.73
N ALA A 81 28.53 31.14 -16.44
CA ALA A 81 29.92 31.49 -16.08
C ALA A 81 30.68 30.53 -15.12
N ASP A 82 31.98 30.25 -15.22
CA ASP A 82 33.12 30.92 -15.85
C ASP A 82 34.27 29.89 -16.10
N ARG A 83 35.29 30.36 -16.82
CA ARG A 83 36.43 29.69 -17.49
C ARG A 83 37.55 29.19 -16.55
N VAL A 84 38.42 28.30 -17.07
CA VAL A 84 39.90 28.49 -17.28
C VAL A 84 40.76 27.20 -17.12
N LYS A 85 41.32 26.77 -18.26
CA LYS A 85 42.70 26.32 -18.62
C LYS A 85 43.41 25.16 -17.89
N VAL A 86 43.72 24.06 -18.61
CA VAL A 86 44.98 23.69 -19.35
C VAL A 86 46.10 23.13 -18.46
N ALA A 87 46.49 21.87 -18.68
CA ALA A 87 47.84 21.46 -19.09
C ALA A 87 48.02 19.93 -19.03
N ILE A 88 48.53 19.33 -20.13
CA ILE A 88 49.08 17.97 -20.22
C ILE A 88 50.61 18.10 -20.13
N PRO A 89 51.33 17.13 -19.52
CA PRO A 89 52.40 16.50 -20.30
C PRO A 89 52.45 14.97 -20.20
N LYS A 90 52.94 14.40 -21.32
CA LYS A 90 53.33 13.01 -21.59
C LYS A 90 54.43 12.48 -20.66
N GLY A 91 54.48 11.16 -20.48
CA GLY A 91 55.73 10.42 -20.22
C GLY A 91 55.48 9.04 -19.60
N ALA A 92 55.81 7.98 -20.35
CA ALA A 92 55.58 6.58 -20.00
C ALA A 92 56.75 5.94 -19.24
N SER A 93 56.46 4.97 -18.37
CA SER A 93 57.26 3.74 -18.22
C SER A 93 56.40 2.64 -17.59
N GLU A 94 56.33 1.51 -18.29
CA GLU A 94 55.53 0.32 -17.99
C GLU A 94 56.29 -0.62 -17.05
N GLU A 95 55.61 -1.20 -16.07
CA GLU A 95 56.03 -2.47 -15.44
C GLU A 95 54.79 -3.38 -15.29
N MET A 96 54.88 -4.58 -15.87
CA MET A 96 53.83 -5.61 -15.94
C MET A 96 54.23 -6.80 -15.06
N GLU A 97 53.26 -7.42 -14.38
CA GLU A 97 53.48 -8.70 -13.69
C GLU A 97 52.30 -9.66 -13.90
N GLU A 98 52.63 -10.93 -14.11
CA GLU A 98 51.80 -11.98 -14.72
C GLU A 98 51.16 -12.92 -13.69
N ILE A 99 49.99 -13.48 -14.01
CA ILE A 99 49.37 -14.60 -13.27
C ILE A 99 48.92 -15.63 -14.32
N PRO A 100 49.02 -16.97 -14.12
CA PRO A 100 48.66 -17.96 -15.14
C PRO A 100 47.16 -18.31 -15.14
N ILE A 101 46.57 -18.63 -16.31
CA ILE A 101 45.27 -19.31 -16.47
C ILE A 101 45.47 -20.31 -17.62
N ALA A 102 44.99 -21.54 -17.46
CA ALA A 102 45.04 -22.57 -18.48
C ALA A 102 44.36 -22.09 -19.78
N GLY A 103 45.10 -22.07 -20.90
CA GLY A 103 44.57 -21.85 -22.24
C GLY A 103 44.36 -20.38 -22.64
N ARG A 104 45.47 -19.67 -22.94
CA ARG A 104 45.70 -18.74 -24.07
C ARG A 104 44.43 -17.98 -24.57
N THR A 105 44.14 -16.74 -24.18
CA THR A 105 44.85 -15.46 -24.41
C THR A 105 44.45 -14.44 -23.33
N LYS A 106 45.41 -13.74 -22.71
CA LYS A 106 45.16 -12.73 -21.65
C LYS A 106 45.40 -11.31 -22.13
N MET A 107 44.50 -10.44 -21.68
CA MET A 107 44.40 -9.00 -21.89
C MET A 107 44.75 -8.29 -20.58
N THR A 108 45.52 -7.20 -20.64
CA THR A 108 46.01 -6.46 -19.46
C THR A 108 45.01 -5.36 -19.07
N VAL A 109 44.61 -5.27 -17.79
CA VAL A 109 43.66 -4.26 -17.25
C VAL A 109 44.24 -3.65 -15.96
N PRO A 110 44.20 -2.32 -15.76
CA PRO A 110 44.72 -1.68 -14.56
C PRO A 110 43.77 -1.80 -13.35
N LYS A 111 44.35 -2.03 -12.17
CA LYS A 111 43.62 -2.19 -10.89
C LYS A 111 43.39 -0.83 -10.23
N ASN A 112 42.13 -0.48 -9.95
CA ASN A 112 41.81 0.54 -8.96
C ASN A 112 41.04 -0.11 -7.79
N LYS A 113 41.47 0.18 -6.57
CA LYS A 113 40.82 -0.25 -5.32
C LYS A 113 39.64 0.68 -5.07
N ASN A 114 38.42 0.14 -5.04
CA ASN A 114 37.39 0.39 -4.02
C ASN A 114 36.05 -0.26 -4.45
N GLN A 115 35.41 -0.93 -3.46
CA GLN A 115 33.98 -1.26 -3.34
C GLN A 115 33.42 -2.54 -4.01
N ASP A 116 33.26 -3.54 -3.12
CA ASP A 116 32.23 -4.58 -2.95
C ASP A 116 31.84 -5.57 -4.08
N PRO A 117 31.70 -6.88 -3.77
CA PRO A 117 31.39 -7.92 -4.74
C PRO A 117 29.92 -7.88 -5.20
N PRO A 118 29.62 -8.28 -6.46
CA PRO A 118 28.26 -8.26 -6.98
C PRO A 118 27.41 -9.32 -6.27
N LYS A 119 26.43 -8.85 -5.51
CA LYS A 119 25.36 -9.69 -4.96
C LYS A 119 24.50 -10.16 -6.13
N GLN A 120 24.53 -11.46 -6.38
CA GLN A 120 23.70 -12.14 -7.37
C GLN A 120 22.21 -11.78 -7.15
N GLU A 121 21.63 -11.00 -8.06
CA GLU A 121 20.19 -11.02 -8.27
C GLU A 121 19.86 -12.33 -8.98
N ARG A 122 19.16 -13.23 -8.29
CA ARG A 122 18.46 -14.35 -8.94
C ARG A 122 17.07 -13.87 -9.35
N PRO A 123 16.71 -13.88 -10.64
CA PRO A 123 15.34 -13.83 -11.06
C PRO A 123 14.71 -15.23 -11.06
N SER A 124 13.38 -15.27 -10.90
CA SER A 124 12.41 -16.33 -11.22
C SER A 124 12.01 -17.36 -10.12
N ALA A 125 10.96 -17.02 -9.37
CA ALA A 125 9.98 -17.95 -8.78
C ALA A 125 8.62 -17.27 -8.40
N SER A 126 8.30 -16.07 -8.89
CA SER A 126 7.46 -15.12 -8.14
C SER A 126 6.05 -14.87 -8.72
N SER A 127 5.23 -15.90 -8.92
CA SER A 127 3.79 -15.68 -9.19
C SER A 127 2.86 -16.62 -8.44
N GLU A 128 3.28 -17.86 -8.20
CA GLU A 128 2.49 -18.84 -7.44
C GLU A 128 2.59 -18.55 -5.94
N ASP A 129 3.81 -18.35 -5.42
CA ASP A 129 4.06 -17.99 -4.02
C ASP A 129 3.31 -16.72 -3.58
N ASP A 130 3.30 -15.68 -4.43
CA ASP A 130 2.58 -14.44 -4.14
C ASP A 130 1.06 -14.63 -4.06
N SER A 131 0.53 -15.61 -4.82
CA SER A 131 -0.90 -15.92 -4.84
C SER A 131 -1.32 -16.64 -3.56
N GLU A 132 -0.50 -17.58 -3.07
CA GLU A 132 -0.74 -18.29 -1.81
C GLU A 132 -0.68 -17.35 -0.60
N VAL A 133 0.34 -16.49 -0.53
CA VAL A 133 0.49 -15.51 0.57
C VAL A 133 -0.69 -14.53 0.60
N LYS A 134 -1.16 -14.09 -0.57
CA LYS A 134 -2.37 -13.26 -0.67
C LYS A 134 -3.62 -14.01 -0.21
N TYR A 135 -3.76 -15.28 -0.57
CA TYR A 135 -4.88 -16.10 -0.11
C TYR A 135 -4.86 -16.22 1.42
N GLU A 136 -3.71 -16.54 2.00
CA GLU A 136 -3.55 -16.67 3.45
C GLU A 136 -3.84 -15.36 4.19
N LEU A 137 -3.31 -14.23 3.70
CA LEU A 137 -3.62 -12.93 4.29
C LEU A 137 -5.13 -12.66 4.28
N ASN A 138 -5.80 -12.92 3.16
CA ASN A 138 -7.24 -12.77 3.07
C ASN A 138 -8.00 -13.73 3.99
N ALA A 139 -7.51 -14.96 4.18
CA ALA A 139 -8.09 -15.92 5.11
C ALA A 139 -7.98 -15.43 6.56
N ILE A 140 -6.81 -14.91 6.94
CA ILE A 140 -6.56 -14.29 8.26
C ILE A 140 -7.51 -13.10 8.49
N LEU A 141 -7.63 -12.19 7.53
CA LEU A 141 -8.47 -10.98 7.66
C LEU A 141 -9.97 -11.30 7.79
N LYS A 142 -10.41 -12.47 7.32
CA LYS A 142 -11.80 -12.94 7.47
C LYS A 142 -12.09 -13.53 8.84
N ARG A 143 -11.09 -13.85 9.66
CA ARG A 143 -11.29 -14.47 10.99
C ARG A 143 -11.89 -13.50 12.00
N SER A 144 -11.51 -12.23 11.94
CA SER A 144 -12.01 -11.19 12.84
C SER A 144 -11.91 -9.81 12.17
N PRO A 145 -12.86 -8.89 12.41
CA PRO A 145 -12.75 -7.50 11.96
C PRO A 145 -11.51 -6.80 12.52
N ILE A 146 -10.98 -7.22 13.67
CA ILE A 146 -9.72 -6.72 14.23
C ILE A 146 -8.67 -7.82 14.17
N VAL A 147 -7.57 -7.56 13.46
CA VAL A 147 -6.42 -8.46 13.39
C VAL A 147 -5.17 -7.76 13.89
N ILE A 148 -4.45 -8.42 14.79
CA ILE A 148 -3.21 -7.94 15.40
C ILE A 148 -2.07 -8.78 14.82
N PHE A 149 -1.35 -8.23 13.85
CA PHE A 149 -0.10 -8.83 13.39
C PHE A 149 1.01 -8.49 14.38
N SER A 150 1.61 -9.52 14.95
CA SER A 150 2.45 -9.43 16.15
C SER A 150 3.74 -10.23 15.96
N LYS A 151 4.66 -10.09 16.92
CA LYS A 151 5.74 -11.06 17.13
C LYS A 151 5.85 -11.38 18.61
N SER A 152 6.09 -12.66 18.93
CA SER A 152 6.01 -13.18 20.29
C SER A 152 6.99 -12.49 21.26
N TYR A 153 8.17 -12.13 20.76
CA TYR A 153 9.25 -11.50 21.52
C TYR A 153 9.18 -9.97 21.56
N CYS A 154 8.28 -9.33 20.81
CA CYS A 154 8.29 -7.87 20.63
C CYS A 154 7.56 -7.17 21.81
N PRO A 155 8.21 -6.23 22.53
CA PRO A 155 7.59 -5.56 23.68
C PRO A 155 6.41 -4.65 23.28
N TYR A 156 6.51 -3.95 22.14
CA TYR A 156 5.41 -3.13 21.61
C TYR A 156 4.19 -3.97 21.24
N SER A 157 4.44 -5.18 20.72
CA SER A 157 3.41 -6.16 20.41
C SER A 157 2.71 -6.65 21.66
N LYS A 158 3.46 -6.96 22.72
CA LYS A 158 2.90 -7.31 24.03
C LYS A 158 2.00 -6.19 24.57
N ARG A 159 2.45 -4.93 24.52
CA ARG A 159 1.67 -3.78 24.97
C ARG A 159 0.35 -3.64 24.21
N ALA A 160 0.39 -3.69 22.87
CA ALA A 160 -0.83 -3.60 22.06
C ALA A 160 -1.81 -4.74 22.36
N LYS A 161 -1.32 -5.98 22.54
CA LYS A 161 -2.14 -7.13 22.93
C LYS A 161 -2.78 -6.94 24.30
N SER A 162 -2.03 -6.48 25.31
CA SER A 162 -2.61 -6.23 26.63
C SER A 162 -3.70 -5.16 26.61
N ILE A 163 -3.52 -4.08 25.84
CA ILE A 163 -4.59 -3.09 25.66
C ILE A 163 -5.82 -3.74 25.00
N LEU A 164 -5.66 -4.32 23.81
CA LEU A 164 -6.80 -4.77 22.99
C LEU A 164 -7.50 -6.04 23.52
N LEU A 165 -6.80 -6.92 24.24
CA LEU A 165 -7.33 -8.20 24.71
C LEU A 165 -7.68 -8.19 26.21
N GLU A 166 -6.88 -7.49 27.02
CA GLU A 166 -7.04 -7.50 28.47
C GLU A 166 -7.85 -6.29 28.93
N LYS A 167 -7.52 -5.07 28.46
CA LYS A 167 -8.14 -3.82 28.92
C LYS A 167 -9.51 -3.54 28.30
N TYR A 168 -9.81 -4.07 27.13
CA TYR A 168 -11.08 -3.89 26.44
C TYR A 168 -11.85 -5.21 26.32
N ASN A 169 -13.17 -5.14 26.43
CA ASN A 169 -14.11 -6.14 25.97
C ASN A 169 -14.50 -5.79 24.53
N ILE A 170 -14.10 -6.62 23.58
CA ILE A 170 -14.35 -6.41 22.15
C ILE A 170 -15.06 -7.65 21.60
N VAL A 171 -16.20 -7.44 20.95
CA VAL A 171 -17.00 -8.51 20.34
C VAL A 171 -17.19 -8.20 18.86
N PRO A 172 -16.79 -9.10 17.94
CA PRO A 172 -16.04 -10.34 18.15
C PRO A 172 -14.58 -10.08 18.59
N ALA A 173 -13.97 -11.05 19.26
CA ALA A 173 -12.61 -10.92 19.81
C ALA A 173 -11.55 -10.65 18.72
N PRO A 174 -10.54 -9.80 18.99
CA PRO A 174 -9.44 -9.58 18.05
C PRO A 174 -8.67 -10.87 17.77
N HIS A 175 -8.29 -11.10 16.52
CA HIS A 175 -7.46 -12.22 16.13
C HIS A 175 -5.98 -11.86 16.15
N VAL A 176 -5.15 -12.64 16.83
CA VAL A 176 -3.70 -12.42 16.90
C VAL A 176 -2.98 -13.36 15.94
N VAL A 177 -2.04 -12.81 15.17
CA VAL A 177 -1.14 -13.58 14.29
C VAL A 177 0.30 -13.28 14.67
N GLU A 178 0.99 -14.27 15.21
CA GLU A 178 2.42 -14.19 15.54
C GLU A 178 3.25 -14.49 14.29
N LEU A 179 3.75 -13.45 13.62
CA LEU A 179 4.46 -13.57 12.35
C LEU A 179 5.79 -14.32 12.48
N ASP A 180 6.41 -14.35 13.66
CA ASP A 180 7.62 -15.13 13.91
C ASP A 180 7.36 -16.64 14.03
N GLN A 181 6.11 -17.04 14.26
CA GLN A 181 5.71 -18.44 14.42
C GLN A 181 4.90 -18.96 13.21
N HIS A 182 4.50 -18.06 12.31
CA HIS A 182 3.73 -18.38 11.12
C HIS A 182 4.65 -18.87 9.99
N ALA A 183 4.29 -19.96 9.31
CA ALA A 183 5.10 -20.54 8.23
C ALA A 183 5.44 -19.52 7.12
N MET A 184 4.43 -18.74 6.69
CA MET A 184 4.58 -17.64 5.71
C MET A 184 4.88 -16.27 6.33
N GLY A 185 5.35 -16.22 7.58
CA GLY A 185 5.40 -14.99 8.37
C GLY A 185 6.19 -13.83 7.74
N GLN A 186 7.34 -14.12 7.13
CA GLN A 186 8.15 -13.10 6.45
C GLN A 186 7.46 -12.57 5.18
N GLN A 187 6.82 -13.46 4.40
CA GLN A 187 6.12 -13.09 3.17
C GLN A 187 4.85 -12.27 3.51
N LEU A 188 4.10 -12.68 4.54
CA LEU A 188 2.98 -11.92 5.07
C LEU A 188 3.42 -10.53 5.55
N GLN A 189 4.56 -10.43 6.25
CA GLN A 189 5.07 -9.13 6.71
C GLN A 189 5.42 -8.19 5.53
N SER A 190 6.00 -8.73 4.46
CA SER A 190 6.28 -7.96 3.23
C SER A 190 4.99 -7.51 2.55
N LEU A 191 4.02 -8.40 2.38
CA LEU A 191 2.73 -8.07 1.76
C LEU A 191 1.92 -7.06 2.61
N LEU A 192 1.98 -7.17 3.94
CA LEU A 192 1.39 -6.18 4.84
C LEU A 192 2.05 -4.81 4.68
N ALA A 193 3.36 -4.75 4.49
CA ALA A 193 4.05 -3.50 4.23
C ALA A 193 3.61 -2.85 2.91
N GLU A 194 3.42 -3.64 1.87
CA GLU A 194 2.92 -3.15 0.58
C GLU A 194 1.48 -2.65 0.70
N ASN A 195 0.61 -3.40 1.36
CA ASN A 195 -0.81 -3.07 1.47
C ASN A 195 -1.11 -1.93 2.45
N THR A 196 -0.32 -1.79 3.51
CA THR A 196 -0.61 -0.85 4.62
C THR A 196 0.44 0.25 4.79
N GLY A 197 1.56 0.16 4.09
CA GLY A 197 2.71 1.04 4.26
C GLY A 197 3.55 0.76 5.52
N ARG A 198 3.15 -0.20 6.37
CA ARG A 198 3.81 -0.48 7.66
C ARG A 198 4.59 -1.79 7.64
N ARG A 199 5.92 -1.68 7.74
CA ARG A 199 6.85 -2.84 7.82
C ARG A 199 7.03 -3.40 9.22
N THR A 200 6.66 -2.65 10.27
CA THR A 200 6.96 -2.99 11.66
C THR A 200 5.80 -3.70 12.35
N VAL A 201 6.12 -4.43 13.42
CA VAL A 201 5.13 -5.02 14.33
C VAL A 201 5.10 -4.24 15.66
N PRO A 202 3.93 -4.17 16.34
CA PRO A 202 2.65 -4.68 15.86
C PRO A 202 2.10 -3.86 14.71
N ASN A 203 1.26 -4.48 13.87
CA ASN A 203 0.43 -3.78 12.89
C ASN A 203 -1.02 -4.21 13.15
N VAL A 204 -1.82 -3.29 13.68
CA VAL A 204 -3.21 -3.55 14.04
C VAL A 204 -4.11 -3.10 12.90
N LEU A 205 -4.91 -4.03 12.37
CA LEU A 205 -5.84 -3.77 11.29
C LEU A 205 -7.28 -3.85 11.79
N VAL A 206 -8.11 -2.91 11.34
CA VAL A 206 -9.56 -2.90 11.53
C VAL A 206 -10.21 -2.90 10.15
N ASN A 207 -10.97 -3.95 9.82
CA ASN A 207 -11.53 -4.19 8.49
C ASN A 207 -10.49 -4.05 7.36
N GLY A 208 -9.28 -4.59 7.59
CA GLY A 208 -8.17 -4.53 6.64
C GLY A 208 -7.41 -3.20 6.57
N LYS A 209 -7.85 -2.15 7.28
CA LYS A 209 -7.15 -0.86 7.35
C LYS A 209 -6.27 -0.78 8.60
N SER A 210 -5.01 -0.37 8.44
CA SER A 210 -4.11 -0.18 9.57
C SER A 210 -4.51 1.02 10.42
N ILE A 211 -4.62 0.81 11.74
CA ILE A 211 -4.76 1.87 12.74
C ILE A 211 -3.42 2.22 13.39
N GLY A 212 -2.36 1.44 13.10
CA GLY A 212 -1.00 1.73 13.53
C GLY A 212 -0.31 0.59 14.27
N GLY A 213 0.75 0.96 14.98
CA GLY A 213 1.55 0.06 15.82
C GLY A 213 1.27 0.22 17.31
N GLY A 214 2.20 -0.22 18.15
CA GLY A 214 1.99 -0.30 19.59
C GLY A 214 1.83 1.07 20.24
N ASP A 215 2.63 2.04 19.80
CA ASP A 215 2.56 3.41 20.31
C ASP A 215 1.29 4.13 19.83
N ASP A 216 0.87 3.89 18.58
CA ASP A 216 -0.37 4.43 18.03
C ASP A 216 -1.60 3.94 18.83
N VAL A 217 -1.66 2.64 19.15
CA VAL A 217 -2.73 2.04 19.96
C VAL A 217 -2.69 2.57 21.39
N THR A 218 -1.50 2.72 21.98
CA THR A 218 -1.34 3.28 23.33
C THR A 218 -1.83 4.71 23.39
N ALA A 219 -1.46 5.54 22.40
CA ALA A 219 -1.90 6.93 22.32
C ALA A 219 -3.42 7.06 22.17
N LEU A 220 -4.06 6.18 21.40
CA LEU A 220 -5.53 6.15 21.28
C LEU A 220 -6.22 5.74 22.60
N ASP A 221 -5.64 4.80 23.32
CA ASP A 221 -6.14 4.34 24.62
C ASP A 221 -5.99 5.43 25.70
N GLU A 222 -4.85 6.12 25.73
CA GLU A 222 -4.58 7.23 26.67
C GLU A 222 -5.50 8.45 26.41
N LYS A 223 -5.89 8.68 25.15
CA LYS A 223 -6.83 9.74 24.78
C LYS A 223 -8.30 9.35 24.91
N ASP A 224 -8.61 8.13 25.33
CA ASP A 224 -9.96 7.55 25.32
C ASP A 224 -10.63 7.56 23.92
N GLU A 225 -9.82 7.58 22.84
CA GLU A 225 -10.26 7.59 21.44
C GLU A 225 -10.26 6.18 20.81
N LEU A 226 -9.68 5.18 21.48
CA LEU A 226 -9.54 3.84 20.91
C LEU A 226 -10.91 3.21 20.62
N ALA A 227 -11.84 3.24 21.58
CA ALA A 227 -13.15 2.61 21.41
C ALA A 227 -13.96 3.25 20.28
N SER A 228 -13.95 4.58 20.19
CA SER A 228 -14.63 5.31 19.11
C SER A 228 -13.99 5.04 17.74
N THR A 229 -12.65 4.98 17.68
CA THR A 229 -11.90 4.62 16.47
C THR A 229 -12.25 3.22 15.98
N LEU A 230 -12.29 2.24 16.89
CA LEU A 230 -12.65 0.86 16.56
C LEU A 230 -14.09 0.77 16.05
N LYS A 231 -15.07 1.40 16.73
CA LYS A 231 -16.47 1.41 16.28
C LYS A 231 -16.64 2.11 14.92
N SER A 232 -15.96 3.23 14.71
CA SER A 232 -16.00 4.01 13.46
C SER A 232 -15.46 3.22 12.27
N LEU A 233 -14.31 2.57 12.42
CA LEU A 233 -13.68 1.79 11.33
C LEU A 233 -14.28 0.39 11.18
N GLY A 234 -14.69 -0.23 12.28
CA GLY A 234 -15.29 -1.55 12.33
C GLY A 234 -16.73 -1.59 11.81
N GLY A 235 -17.46 -0.49 11.97
CA GLY A 235 -18.86 -0.39 11.58
C GLY A 235 -19.70 -1.53 12.17
N LYS A 236 -20.56 -2.12 11.33
CA LYS A 236 -21.47 -3.21 11.74
C LYS A 236 -20.79 -4.53 12.14
N TRP A 237 -19.49 -4.70 11.85
CA TRP A 237 -18.79 -5.97 12.11
C TRP A 237 -18.27 -6.07 13.54
N ILE A 238 -18.22 -4.94 14.25
CA ILE A 238 -17.89 -4.88 15.67
C ILE A 238 -19.18 -4.60 16.43
N GLN A 239 -19.57 -5.55 17.28
CA GLN A 239 -20.81 -5.52 18.04
C GLN A 239 -20.63 -4.69 19.31
N GLU A 240 -19.54 -4.93 20.05
CA GLU A 240 -19.28 -4.30 21.34
C GLU A 240 -17.80 -3.90 21.44
N VAL A 241 -17.55 -2.73 22.04
CA VAL A 241 -16.22 -2.25 22.44
C VAL A 241 -16.40 -1.42 23.69
N ASP A 242 -16.03 -2.01 24.82
CA ASP A 242 -16.15 -1.39 26.14
C ASP A 242 -14.84 -1.56 26.91
N ARG A 243 -14.41 -0.53 27.62
CA ARG A 243 -13.23 -0.62 28.48
C ARG A 243 -13.60 -1.43 29.73
N LYS A 244 -12.83 -2.46 30.07
CA LYS A 244 -13.09 -3.24 31.29
C LYS A 244 -12.79 -2.35 32.49
N ASP A 245 -13.79 -2.14 33.34
CA ASP A 245 -13.62 -1.39 34.59
C ASP A 245 -12.58 -2.08 35.48
N GLN A 246 -11.50 -1.37 35.81
CA GLN A 246 -10.44 -1.90 36.67
C GLN A 246 -10.83 -1.96 38.15
N ASN A 247 -12.05 -1.57 38.51
CA ASN A 247 -12.53 -1.53 39.90
C ASN A 247 -13.17 -2.85 40.41
N LYS A 248 -13.12 -3.96 39.66
CA LYS A 248 -13.72 -5.25 40.08
C LYS A 248 -12.72 -6.33 40.55
N GLN A 249 -11.44 -6.00 40.74
CA GLN A 249 -10.42 -6.98 41.21
C GLN A 249 -9.81 -6.62 42.58
N ALA A 250 -10.44 -5.73 43.33
CA ALA A 250 -10.04 -5.38 44.70
C ALA A 250 -11.20 -5.64 45.68
N GLU A 251 -11.71 -6.87 45.71
CA GLU A 251 -12.57 -7.38 46.79
C GLU A 251 -12.22 -8.85 47.08
#